data_AF-A0A1M4PKQ6-F1
#
_entry.id   AF-A0A1M4PKQ6-F1
#
_cell.length_a   1.000
_cell.length_b   1.000
_cell.length_c   1.000
_cell.angle_alpha   90.00
_cell.angle_beta   90.00
_cell.angle_gamma   90.00
#
_symmetry.space_group_name_H-M   'P 1'
#
loop_
_entity.id
_entity.type
_entity.pdbx_description
1 polymer ?
#
loop_
_entity_poly.entity_id
_entity_poly.type
_entity_poly.pdbx_seq_one_letter_code
_entity_poly.pdbx_strand_id
1 'polypeptide(L)' 'MVDKSRSKKVGGSGLGLSIVKHIVKYHNGKISLTSKINEGTEVEIKLPI' A
#
# COMPACT_ATOMS: atom_id res chain seq x y z
N MET A 1 19.72 -1.94 16.61
CA MET A 1 18.70 -2.61 17.43
C MET A 1 17.43 -1.77 17.32
N VAL A 2 16.35 -2.41 16.88
CA VAL A 2 15.02 -1.91 16.46
C VAL A 2 14.71 -0.43 16.69
N ASP A 3 14.62 0.34 15.60
CA ASP A 3 14.25 1.76 15.61
C ASP A 3 12.74 1.91 15.81
N LYS A 4 12.36 2.52 16.94
CA LYS A 4 11.10 3.22 17.22
C LYS A 4 9.82 2.57 16.67
N SER A 5 9.49 1.40 17.23
CA SER A 5 8.19 0.73 17.15
C SER A 5 7.05 1.50 17.87
N ARG A 6 6.92 2.82 17.68
CA ARG A 6 5.82 3.59 18.27
C ARG A 6 4.97 4.24 17.19
N SER A 7 4.28 3.36 16.47
CA SER A 7 2.96 3.56 15.91
C SER A 7 2.11 4.48 16.80
N LYS A 8 2.11 5.78 16.55
CA LYS A 8 1.20 6.69 17.24
C LYS A 8 0.63 7.71 16.26
N LYS A 9 -0.63 7.41 15.92
CA LYS A 9 -1.68 8.34 15.51
C LYS A 9 -1.62 8.79 14.05
N VAL A 10 -2.42 8.10 13.22
CA VAL A 10 -2.98 8.60 11.95
C VAL A 10 -1.94 8.87 10.86
N GLY A 11 -1.66 7.84 10.06
CA GLY A 11 -0.75 7.94 8.92
C GLY A 11 0.63 7.42 9.25
N GLY A 12 0.92 6.19 8.83
CA GLY A 12 2.32 5.78 8.66
C GLY A 12 3.03 6.77 7.74
N SER A 13 4.35 6.75 7.70
CA SER A 13 5.21 7.62 6.88
C SER A 13 4.98 7.56 5.35
N GLY A 14 3.84 7.05 4.87
CA GLY A 14 3.55 6.82 3.45
C GLY A 14 4.36 5.68 2.84
N LEU A 15 5.19 4.98 3.64
CA LEU A 15 6.11 3.96 3.17
C LEU A 15 5.38 2.71 2.66
N GLY A 16 4.29 2.29 3.31
CA GLY A 16 3.62 1.03 2.96
C GLY A 16 3.14 0.97 1.51
N LEU A 17 2.27 1.90 1.10
CA LEU A 17 1.71 1.90 -0.26
C LEU A 17 2.74 2.30 -1.32
N SER A 18 3.73 3.13 -0.96
CA SER A 18 4.81 3.48 -1.88
C SER A 18 5.72 2.28 -2.18
N ILE A 19 6.11 1.50 -1.16
CA ILE A 19 6.85 0.24 -1.35
C ILE A 19 6.06 -0.72 -2.24
N VAL A 20 4.77 -0.93 -1.95
CA VAL A 20 3.92 -1.83 -2.75
C VAL A 20 3.82 -1.35 -4.20
N LYS A 21 3.61 -0.05 -4.44
CA LYS A 21 3.56 0.51 -5.79
C LYS A 21 4.87 0.30 -6.55
N HIS A 22 6.01 0.44 -5.88
CA HIS A 22 7.32 0.17 -6.47
C HIS A 22 7.49 -1.31 -6.83
N ILE A 23 7.13 -2.24 -5.94
CA ILE A 23 7.21 -3.68 -6.19
C ILE A 23 6.32 -4.09 -7.37
N VAL A 24 5.06 -3.66 -7.37
CA VAL A 24 4.11 -3.96 -8.45
C VAL A 24 4.61 -3.42 -9.78
N LYS A 25 5.14 -2.18 -9.81
CA LYS A 25 5.73 -1.59 -11.01
C LYS A 25 6.98 -2.34 -11.48
N TYR A 26 7.83 -2.80 -10.55
CA TYR A 26 9.01 -3.60 -10.86
C TYR A 26 8.66 -4.92 -11.55
N HIS A 27 7.55 -5.54 -11.14
CA HIS A 27 7.00 -6.74 -11.79
C HIS A 27 6.12 -6.45 -13.02
N ASN A 28 6.21 -5.25 -13.61
CA ASN A 28 5.36 -4.81 -14.72
C ASN A 28 3.85 -4.96 -14.47
N GLY A 29 3.46 -5.01 -13.20
CA GLY A 29 2.07 -5.10 -12.77
C GLY A 29 1.41 -3.73 -12.62
N LYS A 30 0.12 -3.77 -12.27
CA LYS A 30 -0.73 -2.62 -12.03
C LYS A 30 -1.40 -2.73 -10.67
N ILE A 31 -1.48 -1.63 -9.94
CA ILE A 31 -2.20 -1.52 -8.68
C ILE A 31 -3.36 -0.53 -8.83
N SER A 32 -4.53 -0.90 -8.31
CA SER A 32 -5.74 -0.07 -8.27
C SER A 32 -6.27 -0.05 -6.84
N LEU A 33 -6.85 1.08 -6.42
CA LEU A 33 -7.46 1.23 -5.10
C LEU A 33 -8.82 1.90 -5.26
N THR A 34 -9.84 1.26 -4.74
CA THR A 34 -11.22 1.75 -4.73
C THR A 34 -11.66 1.84 -3.28
N SER A 35 -12.11 3.01 -2.83
CA SER A 35 -12.65 3.15 -1.49
C SER A 35 -13.96 3.87 -1.54
N LYS A 36 -14.90 3.41 -0.70
CA LYS A 36 -16.19 4.04 -0.52
C LYS A 36 -16.43 4.27 0.96
N ILE A 37 -16.81 5.50 1.28
CA ILE A 37 -17.06 5.96 2.66
C ILE A 37 -18.14 5.04 3.25
N ASN A 38 -17.89 4.53 4.46
CA ASN A 38 -18.74 3.56 5.17
C ASN A 38 -18.87 2.15 4.56
N GLU A 39 -18.13 1.83 3.48
CA GLU A 39 -18.10 0.48 2.88
C GLU A 39 -16.71 -0.17 2.94
N GLY A 40 -15.66 0.65 2.95
CA GLY A 40 -14.28 0.21 3.14
C GLY A 40 -13.37 0.58 1.97
N THR A 41 -12.28 -0.16 1.86
CA THR A 41 -11.24 0.04 0.83
C THR A 41 -10.87 -1.31 0.23
N GLU A 42 -10.95 -1.39 -1.09
CA GLU A 42 -10.49 -2.51 -1.90
C GLU A 42 -9.19 -2.12 -2.60
N VAL A 43 -8.22 -3.04 -2.61
CA VAL A 43 -6.94 -2.89 -3.30
C VAL A 43 -6.75 -4.07 -4.23
N GLU A 44 -6.60 -3.79 -5.52
CA GLU A 44 -6.42 -4.80 -6.55
C GLU A 44 -5.00 -4.71 -7.13
N ILE A 45 -4.32 -5.86 -7.26
CA ILE A 45 -3.00 -5.97 -7.88
C ILE A 45 -3.11 -6.96 -9.06
N LYS A 46 -2.73 -6.49 -10.24
CA LYS A 46 -2.67 -7.29 -11.48
C LYS A 46 -1.22 -7.47 -11.87
N LEU A 47 -0.75 -8.71 -11.94
CA LEU A 47 0.59 -9.05 -12.42
C LEU A 47 0.49 -9.64 -13.83
N PRO A 48 1.46 -9.35 -14.73
CA PRO A 48 1.56 -10.03 -16.02
C PRO A 48 1.88 -11.52 -15.81
N ILE A 49 1.41 -12.35 -16.75
CA ILE A 49 1.67 -13.80 -16.83
C ILE A 49 3.00 -14.12 -17.52
#